data_AF-A0A7L1HLG9-F1
#
_entry.id   AF-A0A7L1HLG9-F1
#
_cell.length_a   1.000
_cell.length_b   1.000
_cell.length_c   1.000
_cell.angle_alpha   90.00
_cell.angle_beta   90.00
_cell.angle_gamma   90.00
#
_symmetry.space_group_name_H-M   'P 1'
#
loop_
_entity.id
_entity.type
_entity.pdbx_description
1 polymer ?
#
loop_
_entity_poly.entity_id
_entity_poly.type
_entity_poly.pdbx_seq_one_letter_code
_entity_poly.pdbx_strand_id
1 'polypeptide(L)'
;MEPSNATLSPTLFPLPPDTLMWDGQLMVACAALGLPANAFTLWLTGWRLRCRGLATFIFNLATSDFLFLANSLLQIWSVAHGHRWLLSTPLCHLHIFLYNLSYYSGLFLLATISLDRCLLVATPLWYRCHRPACLP
;
A
#
# COMPACT_ATOMS: atom_id res chain seq x y z
N MET A 1 34.81 -31.87 30.56
CA MET A 1 35.27 -31.13 29.38
C MET A 1 34.04 -30.67 28.62
N GLU A 2 33.70 -29.41 28.79
CA GLU A 2 32.84 -28.63 27.88
C GLU A 2 33.79 -28.00 26.84
N PRO A 3 33.44 -27.96 25.53
CA PRO A 3 32.63 -26.88 24.96
C PRO A 3 31.65 -27.39 23.85
N SER A 4 30.55 -26.73 23.48
CA SER A 4 30.52 -25.51 22.66
C SER A 4 29.11 -24.88 22.68
N ASN A 5 29.06 -23.76 23.40
CA ASN A 5 28.37 -22.50 23.13
C ASN A 5 27.55 -22.36 21.82
N ALA A 6 26.30 -21.90 22.00
CA ALA A 6 25.59 -20.90 21.20
C ALA A 6 25.69 -20.95 19.66
N THR A 7 24.65 -21.53 19.05
CA THR A 7 24.11 -21.00 17.79
C THR A 7 22.69 -20.52 18.05
N LEU A 8 22.60 -19.22 18.35
CA LEU A 8 21.36 -18.46 18.41
C LEU A 8 20.75 -18.40 17.00
N SER A 9 19.77 -19.25 16.72
CA SER A 9 18.82 -19.04 15.62
C SER A 9 17.58 -18.39 16.21
N PRO A 10 17.25 -17.13 15.86
CA PRO A 10 16.10 -16.46 16.42
C PRO A 10 14.81 -17.10 15.88
N THR A 11 13.85 -17.33 16.78
CA THR A 11 12.42 -17.51 16.50
C THR A 11 11.98 -18.72 15.66
N LEU A 12 12.12 -19.94 16.20
CA LEU A 12 11.20 -21.04 15.88
C LEU A 12 10.54 -21.54 17.16
N PHE A 13 9.74 -20.69 17.79
CA PHE A 13 8.68 -21.21 18.65
C PHE A 13 7.58 -21.69 17.68
N PRO A 14 7.21 -22.97 17.64
CA PRO A 14 6.04 -23.40 16.87
C PRO A 14 4.85 -22.63 17.47
N LEU A 15 4.34 -21.66 16.72
CA LEU A 15 3.14 -20.92 17.11
C LEU A 15 2.01 -21.94 17.34
N PRO A 16 1.25 -21.81 18.44
CA PRO A 16 0.11 -22.68 18.70
C PRO A 16 -0.83 -22.70 17.48
N PRO A 17 -1.29 -23.87 17.01
CA PRO A 17 -2.09 -23.98 15.77
C PRO A 17 -3.37 -23.13 15.79
N ASP A 18 -3.89 -22.83 16.98
CA ASP A 18 -5.00 -21.92 17.24
C ASP A 18 -4.69 -20.47 16.85
N THR A 19 -3.47 -19.98 17.07
CA THR A 19 -3.08 -18.60 16.73
C THR A 19 -2.98 -18.35 15.22
N LEU A 20 -2.52 -19.36 14.48
CA LEU A 20 -2.39 -19.30 13.01
C LEU A 20 -3.76 -19.19 12.31
N MET A 21 -4.78 -19.85 12.89
CA MET A 21 -6.15 -19.82 12.35
C MET A 21 -6.80 -18.45 12.51
N TRP A 22 -6.65 -17.81 13.68
CA TRP A 22 -7.19 -16.46 13.92
C TRP A 22 -6.52 -15.41 13.04
N ASP A 23 -5.22 -15.52 12.80
CA ASP A 23 -4.46 -14.56 11.99
C ASP A 23 -4.95 -14.56 10.53
N GLY A 24 -5.13 -15.74 9.94
CA GLY A 24 -5.73 -15.87 8.60
C GLY A 24 -7.18 -15.37 8.54
N GLN A 25 -7.98 -15.63 9.57
CA GLN A 25 -9.38 -15.19 9.63
C GLN A 25 -9.51 -13.66 9.74
N LEU A 26 -8.67 -13.03 10.54
CA LEU A 26 -8.57 -11.57 10.63
C LEU A 26 -8.17 -10.97 9.28
N MET A 27 -7.18 -11.55 8.61
CA MET A 27 -6.71 -11.09 7.30
C MET A 27 -7.81 -11.17 6.23
N VAL A 28 -8.60 -12.24 6.21
CA VAL A 28 -9.76 -12.39 5.32
C VAL A 28 -10.86 -11.39 5.65
N ALA A 29 -11.17 -11.18 6.93
CA ALA A 29 -12.17 -10.20 7.36
C ALA A 29 -11.76 -8.76 6.98
N CYS A 30 -10.50 -8.40 7.23
CA CYS A 30 -9.92 -7.11 6.84
C CYS A 30 -9.95 -6.92 5.32
N ALA A 31 -9.66 -7.95 4.52
CA ALA A 31 -9.76 -7.86 3.07
C ALA A 31 -11.20 -7.70 2.59
N ALA A 32 -12.15 -8.44 3.18
CA ALA A 32 -13.57 -8.37 2.81
C ALA A 32 -14.20 -6.99 3.10
N LEU A 33 -13.79 -6.34 4.20
CA LEU A 33 -14.26 -5.00 4.56
C LEU A 33 -13.43 -3.89 3.87
N GLY A 34 -12.13 -4.09 3.77
CA GLY A 34 -11.19 -3.11 3.25
C GLY A 34 -11.24 -2.95 1.74
N LEU A 35 -11.48 -4.03 0.97
CA LEU A 35 -11.65 -3.92 -0.50
C LEU A 35 -12.79 -2.97 -0.90
N PRO A 36 -14.04 -3.15 -0.43
CA PRO A 36 -15.14 -2.27 -0.81
C PRO A 36 -14.95 -0.86 -0.25
N ALA A 37 -14.41 -0.71 0.97
CA ALA A 37 -14.13 0.59 1.56
C ALA A 37 -13.10 1.37 0.73
N ASN A 38 -11.95 0.76 0.42
CA ASN A 38 -10.90 1.40 -0.36
C ASN A 38 -11.32 1.64 -1.81
N ALA A 39 -12.05 0.71 -2.44
CA ALA A 39 -12.62 0.92 -3.77
C ALA A 39 -13.61 2.10 -3.81
N PHE A 40 -14.45 2.23 -2.78
CA PHE A 40 -15.37 3.36 -2.67
C PHE A 40 -14.61 4.69 -2.51
N THR A 41 -13.55 4.72 -1.70
CA THR A 41 -12.70 5.91 -1.58
C THR A 41 -11.99 6.25 -2.88
N LEU A 42 -11.52 5.26 -3.66
CA LEU A 42 -10.94 5.48 -4.99
C LEU A 42 -11.94 6.09 -5.96
N TRP A 43 -13.17 5.57 -5.97
CA TRP A 43 -14.23 6.11 -6.82
C TRP A 43 -14.55 7.56 -6.46
N LEU A 44 -14.72 7.85 -5.16
CA LEU A 44 -15.06 9.18 -4.68
C LEU A 44 -13.92 10.20 -4.89
N THR A 45 -12.67 9.79 -4.65
CA THR A 45 -11.50 10.67 -4.81
C THR A 45 -11.09 10.82 -6.26
N GLY A 46 -11.25 9.79 -7.10
CA GLY A 46 -11.08 9.86 -8.55
C GLY A 46 -11.97 10.94 -9.19
N TRP A 47 -13.23 11.04 -8.74
CA TRP A 47 -14.14 12.10 -9.18
C TRP A 47 -13.76 13.50 -8.64
N ARG A 48 -13.06 13.57 -7.51
CA ARG A 48 -12.67 14.81 -6.81
C ARG A 48 -11.22 15.24 -7.04
N LEU A 49 -10.45 14.56 -7.89
CA LEU A 49 -9.04 14.86 -8.19
C LEU A 49 -8.79 16.28 -8.75
N ARG A 50 -9.86 17.01 -9.09
CA ARG A 50 -9.81 18.41 -9.53
C ARG A 50 -9.46 19.39 -8.40
N CYS A 51 -9.55 18.99 -7.12
CA CYS A 51 -9.37 19.90 -5.99
C CYS A 51 -8.37 19.36 -4.93
N ARG A 52 -7.14 19.90 -4.98
CA ARG A 52 -6.13 19.98 -3.88
C ARG A 52 -5.34 18.69 -3.57
N GLY A 53 -4.06 18.87 -3.24
CA GLY A 53 -3.07 17.81 -3.02
C GLY A 53 -3.43 16.74 -1.98
N LEU A 54 -4.33 17.05 -1.04
CA LEU A 54 -4.87 16.06 -0.09
C LEU A 54 -5.71 14.98 -0.78
N ALA A 55 -6.47 15.30 -1.83
CA ALA A 55 -7.25 14.32 -2.58
C ALA A 55 -6.33 13.34 -3.31
N THR A 56 -5.22 13.83 -3.86
CA THR A 56 -4.15 13.04 -4.50
C THR A 56 -3.51 12.08 -3.51
N PHE A 57 -3.22 12.55 -2.29
CA PHE A 57 -2.68 11.73 -1.21
C PHE A 57 -3.65 10.62 -0.78
N ILE A 58 -4.93 10.97 -0.53
CA ILE A 58 -5.95 9.99 -0.11
C ILE A 58 -6.23 8.97 -1.23
N PHE A 59 -6.30 9.41 -2.49
CA PHE A 59 -6.46 8.52 -3.64
C PHE A 59 -5.32 7.49 -3.70
N ASN A 60 -4.10 7.93 -3.44
CA ASN A 60 -2.95 7.04 -3.48
C ASN A 60 -2.92 6.04 -2.33
N LEU A 61 -3.20 6.50 -1.12
CA LEU A 61 -3.31 5.63 0.06
C LEU A 61 -4.35 4.54 -0.20
N ALA A 62 -5.55 4.93 -0.63
CA ALA A 62 -6.61 3.99 -1.00
C ALA A 62 -6.21 3.03 -2.13
N THR A 63 -5.41 3.49 -3.11
CA THR A 63 -4.89 2.63 -4.18
C THR A 63 -3.96 1.58 -3.61
N SER A 64 -3.01 1.99 -2.76
CA SER A 64 -2.02 1.11 -2.14
C SER A 64 -2.69 0.07 -1.24
N ASP A 65 -3.65 0.49 -0.40
CA ASP A 65 -4.39 -0.42 0.49
C ASP A 65 -5.24 -1.42 -0.30
N PHE A 66 -5.92 -0.98 -1.37
CA PHE A 66 -6.68 -1.88 -2.24
C PHE A 66 -5.78 -2.95 -2.89
N LEU A 67 -4.60 -2.54 -3.37
CA LEU A 67 -3.64 -3.44 -4.01
C LEU A 67 -3.02 -4.42 -3.01
N PHE A 68 -2.72 -3.97 -1.80
CA PHE A 68 -2.24 -4.83 -0.73
C PHE A 68 -3.26 -5.92 -0.39
N LEU A 69 -4.52 -5.54 -0.19
CA LEU A 69 -5.62 -6.48 0.08
C LEU A 69 -5.86 -7.44 -1.09
N ALA A 70 -5.78 -6.97 -2.33
CA ALA A 70 -5.92 -7.82 -3.52
C ALA A 70 -4.77 -8.83 -3.64
N ASN A 71 -3.53 -8.41 -3.42
CA ASN A 71 -2.36 -9.31 -3.45
C ASN A 71 -2.40 -10.34 -2.31
N SER A 72 -2.87 -9.92 -1.12
CA SER A 72 -3.12 -10.79 0.03
C SER A 72 -4.13 -11.90 -0.30
N LEU A 73 -5.28 -11.56 -0.89
CA LEU A 73 -6.28 -12.55 -1.31
C LEU A 73 -5.75 -13.54 -2.35
N LEU A 74 -4.94 -13.06 -3.30
CA LEU A 74 -4.28 -13.94 -4.27
C LEU A 74 -3.30 -14.89 -3.60
N GLN A 75 -2.54 -14.43 -2.61
CA GLN A 75 -1.67 -15.30 -1.84
C GLN A 75 -2.45 -16.38 -1.10
N ILE A 76 -3.51 -16.00 -0.37
CA ILE A 76 -4.38 -16.94 0.35
C ILE A 76 -4.95 -17.98 -0.63
N TRP A 77 -5.44 -17.53 -1.79
CA TRP A 77 -5.96 -18.40 -2.83
C TRP A 77 -4.89 -19.36 -3.38
N SER A 78 -3.67 -18.87 -3.58
CA SER A 78 -2.54 -19.66 -4.10
C SER A 78 -2.07 -20.74 -3.13
N VAL A 79 -2.09 -20.44 -1.83
CA VAL A 79 -1.76 -21.38 -0.74
C VAL A 79 -2.85 -22.44 -0.61
N ALA A 80 -4.13 -22.03 -0.68
CA ALA A 80 -5.26 -22.96 -0.65
C ALA A 80 -5.24 -23.99 -1.79
N HIS A 81 -4.66 -23.63 -2.95
CA HIS A 81 -4.49 -24.54 -4.09
C HIS A 81 -3.12 -25.25 -4.10
N GLY A 82 -2.38 -25.23 -2.98
CA GLY A 82 -1.16 -26.01 -2.78
C GLY A 82 0.05 -25.52 -3.57
N HIS A 83 0.16 -24.20 -3.83
CA HIS A 83 1.25 -23.57 -4.60
C HIS A 83 1.45 -24.12 -6.02
N ARG A 84 0.58 -25.01 -6.49
CA ARG A 84 0.54 -25.48 -7.86
C ARG A 84 -0.15 -24.39 -8.68
N TRP A 85 0.63 -23.41 -9.14
CA TRP A 85 0.20 -22.41 -10.12
C TRP A 85 -0.07 -23.09 -11.48
N LEU A 86 -1.09 -23.95 -11.55
CA LEU A 86 -1.66 -24.48 -12.79
C LEU A 86 -2.95 -23.73 -13.19
N LEU A 87 -3.22 -22.59 -12.55
CA LEU A 87 -4.51 -21.92 -12.59
C LEU A 87 -4.52 -20.81 -13.66
N SER A 88 -4.97 -21.15 -14.88
CA SER A 88 -5.57 -20.28 -15.90
C SER A 88 -4.88 -18.92 -16.19
N THR A 89 -4.49 -18.69 -17.45
CA THR A 89 -4.03 -17.39 -18.03
C THR A 89 -4.57 -16.10 -17.37
N PRO A 90 -5.85 -15.95 -17.00
CA PRO A 90 -6.35 -14.76 -16.30
C PRO A 90 -5.67 -14.43 -14.96
N LEU A 91 -5.37 -15.41 -14.10
CA LEU A 91 -4.83 -15.11 -12.76
C LEU A 91 -3.36 -14.68 -12.80
N CYS A 92 -2.58 -15.25 -13.72
CA CYS A 92 -1.22 -14.79 -14.00
C CYS A 92 -1.24 -13.33 -14.49
N HIS A 93 -2.14 -13.02 -15.43
CA HIS A 93 -2.25 -11.67 -15.96
C HIS A 93 -2.75 -10.67 -14.90
N LEU A 94 -3.68 -11.08 -14.04
CA LEU A 94 -4.15 -10.29 -12.91
C LEU A 94 -3.02 -10.01 -11.89
N HIS A 95 -2.20 -11.01 -11.57
CA HIS A 95 -1.06 -10.83 -10.67
C HIS A 95 -0.05 -9.82 -11.23
N ILE A 96 0.30 -9.95 -12.52
CA ILE A 96 1.16 -8.99 -13.21
C ILE A 96 0.53 -7.59 -13.22
N PHE A 97 -0.77 -7.48 -13.47
CA PHE A 97 -1.50 -6.20 -13.44
C PHE A 97 -1.43 -5.54 -12.06
N LEU A 98 -1.70 -6.28 -10.98
CA LEU A 98 -1.63 -5.78 -9.60
C LEU A 98 -0.21 -5.36 -9.21
N TYR A 99 0.79 -6.12 -9.64
CA TYR A 99 2.20 -5.75 -9.44
C TYR A 99 2.54 -4.42 -10.11
N ASN A 100 2.12 -4.25 -11.37
CA ASN A 100 2.32 -2.99 -12.10
C ASN A 100 1.58 -1.83 -11.42
N LEU A 101 0.32 -2.01 -11.02
CA LEU A 101 -0.43 -0.98 -10.29
C LEU A 101 0.25 -0.61 -8.97
N SER A 102 0.81 -1.59 -8.24
CA SER A 102 1.53 -1.35 -6.99
C SER A 102 2.75 -0.49 -7.23
N TYR A 103 3.51 -0.78 -8.28
CA TYR A 103 4.63 0.06 -8.72
C TYR A 103 4.20 1.49 -9.05
N TYR A 104 3.12 1.66 -9.83
CA TYR A 104 2.59 2.98 -10.17
C TYR A 104 2.07 3.76 -8.95
N SER A 105 1.43 3.10 -7.99
CA SER A 105 0.99 3.75 -6.74
C SER A 105 2.16 4.34 -5.96
N GLY A 106 3.28 3.60 -5.88
CA GLY A 106 4.52 4.09 -5.28
C GLY A 106 5.09 5.30 -6.01
N LEU A 107 5.13 5.28 -7.35
CA LEU A 107 5.54 6.44 -8.14
C LEU A 107 4.65 7.66 -7.90
N PHE A 108 3.35 7.45 -7.81
CA PHE A 108 2.40 8.52 -7.51
C PHE A 108 2.58 9.05 -6.09
N LEU A 109 3.04 8.22 -5.12
CA LEU A 109 3.26 8.64 -3.73
C LEU A 109 4.45 9.56 -3.69
N LEU A 110 5.54 9.11 -4.32
CA LEU A 110 6.75 9.90 -4.50
C LEU A 110 6.48 11.21 -5.22
N ALA A 111 5.69 11.19 -6.30
CA ALA A 111 5.28 12.39 -7.01
C ALA A 111 4.50 13.34 -6.11
N THR A 112 3.55 12.83 -5.32
CA THR A 112 2.72 13.63 -4.40
C THR A 112 3.58 14.26 -3.30
N ILE A 113 4.47 13.48 -2.67
CA ILE A 113 5.41 13.96 -1.65
C ILE A 113 6.35 15.01 -2.22
N SER A 114 6.87 14.78 -3.44
CA SER A 114 7.76 15.72 -4.11
C SER A 114 7.03 17.03 -4.42
N LEU A 115 5.78 16.93 -4.88
CA LEU A 115 4.95 18.10 -5.20
C LEU A 115 4.58 18.89 -3.94
N ASP A 116 4.26 18.20 -2.84
CA ASP A 116 4.02 18.82 -1.52
C ASP A 116 5.26 19.59 -1.03
N ARG A 117 6.44 18.96 -1.06
CA ARG A 117 7.72 19.61 -0.73
C ARG A 117 8.02 20.80 -1.65
N CYS A 118 7.82 20.65 -2.96
CA CYS A 118 8.01 21.75 -3.91
C CYS A 118 7.04 22.91 -3.64
N LEU A 119 5.77 22.63 -3.30
CA LEU A 119 4.79 23.65 -2.91
C LEU A 119 5.16 24.35 -1.60
N LEU A 120 5.62 23.61 -0.59
CA LEU A 120 6.09 24.16 0.68
C LEU A 120 7.35 25.02 0.53
N VAL A 121 8.21 24.74 -0.45
CA VAL A 121 9.38 25.57 -0.77
C VAL A 121 8.99 26.75 -1.66
N ALA A 122 8.08 26.55 -2.61
CA ALA A 122 7.62 27.60 -3.52
C ALA A 122 6.74 28.64 -2.83
N THR A 123 5.93 28.26 -1.82
CA THR A 123 5.05 29.19 -1.08
C THR A 123 5.79 30.32 -0.34
N PRO A 124 6.87 30.10 0.44
CA PRO A 124 7.64 31.18 1.04
C PRO A 124 8.39 32.02 -0.01
N LEU A 125 8.83 31.42 -1.11
CA LEU A 125 9.43 32.14 -2.25
C LEU A 125 8.40 33.02 -2.96
N TRP A 126 7.20 32.51 -3.20
CA TRP A 126 6.09 33.27 -3.76
C TRP A 126 5.75 34.44 -2.85
N TYR A 127 5.61 34.21 -1.54
CA TYR A 127 5.36 35.29 -0.57
C TYR A 127 6.51 36.32 -0.49
N ARG A 128 7.77 35.90 -0.65
CA ARG A 128 8.94 36.80 -0.70
C ARG A 128 9.01 37.61 -1.99
N CYS A 129 8.72 37.01 -3.14
CA CYS A 129 8.75 37.68 -4.44
C CYS A 129 7.52 38.56 -4.70
N HIS A 130 6.37 38.22 -4.10
CA HIS A 130 5.14 39.01 -4.21
C HIS A 130 4.98 40.08 -3.12
N ARG A 131 5.92 40.19 -2.17
CA ARG A 131 6.00 41.41 -1.35
C ARG A 131 6.38 42.57 -2.26
N PRO A 132 5.52 43.57 -2.49
CA PRO A 132 5.98 44.82 -3.05
C PRO A 132 6.99 45.41 -2.07
N ALA A 133 8.21 45.64 -2.54
CA ALA A 133 9.14 46.56 -1.89
C ALA A 133 8.59 47.98 -2.07
N CYS A 134 7.52 48.31 -1.34
CA CYS A 134 7.01 49.67 -1.17
C CYS A 134 6.80 49.80 0.34
N LEU A 135 7.74 50.36 1.08
CA LEU A 135 8.03 51.80 1.32
C LEU A 135 8.06 51.91 2.87
N PRO A 136 8.71 52.90 3.51
CA PRO A 136 9.56 54.00 3.03
C PRO A 136 11.06 53.82 3.32
#